data_AF-A0A2G2LLB5-F1
#
_entry.id   AF-A0A2G2LLB5-F1
#
_cell.length_a   1.000
_cell.length_b   1.000
_cell.length_c   1.000
_cell.angle_alpha   90.00
_cell.angle_beta   90.00
_cell.angle_gamma   90.00
#
_symmetry.space_group_name_H-M   'P 1'
#
loop_
_entity.id
_entity.type
_entity.pdbx_description
1 polymer ?
#
loop_
_entity_poly.entity_id
_entity_poly.type
_entity_poly.pdbx_seq_one_letter_code
_entity_poly.pdbx_strand_id
1 'polypeptide(L)'
;MKMSGIDPNTGEKFQADAEISDDFIQSMSEFKVSDIGVKKLIDDLHLSADAKSALHALSSATIRTGDYILKIGRKIIDFVCSIFKEYPTASFGMVFGAIVGFLITSIPILGVVLGPIVAPIAIALGLILGLHEDIKDKALERKIAEINAKFSTLKTQ
;
A
#
# COMPACT_ATOMS: atom_id res chain seq x y z
N MET A 1 -8.60 -15.20 20.42
CA MET A 1 -7.52 -14.52 21.18
C MET A 1 -8.00 -13.14 21.60
N LYS A 2 -7.63 -12.66 22.79
CA LYS A 2 -7.99 -11.29 23.21
C LYS A 2 -7.11 -10.29 22.49
N MET A 3 -7.71 -9.39 21.72
CA MET A 3 -7.04 -8.23 21.13
C MET A 3 -7.16 -7.05 22.10
N SER A 4 -6.05 -6.35 22.37
CA SER A 4 -6.06 -5.12 23.16
C SER A 4 -5.54 -3.96 22.30
N GLY A 5 -6.39 -2.98 22.05
CA GLY A 5 -6.01 -1.68 21.49
C GLY A 5 -5.98 -0.62 22.59
N ILE A 6 -5.14 0.41 22.44
CA ILE A 6 -5.14 1.60 23.30
C ILE A 6 -5.44 2.78 22.39
N ASP A 7 -6.49 3.54 22.71
CA ASP A 7 -6.77 4.79 22.02
C ASP A 7 -5.66 5.82 22.36
N PRO A 8 -4.93 6.36 21.36
CA PRO A 8 -3.83 7.28 21.59
C PRO A 8 -4.27 8.66 22.15
N ASN A 9 -5.55 9.02 22.07
CA ASN A 9 -6.07 10.31 22.53
C ASN A 9 -6.77 10.22 23.90
N THR A 10 -7.41 9.09 24.20
CA THR A 10 -8.22 8.91 25.42
C THR A 10 -7.58 7.96 26.43
N GLY A 11 -6.63 7.12 26.00
CA GLY A 11 -6.04 6.06 26.83
C GLY A 11 -6.97 4.89 27.12
N GLU A 12 -8.18 4.87 26.54
CA GLU A 12 -9.13 3.77 26.72
C GLU A 12 -8.63 2.49 26.06
N LYS A 13 -8.76 1.38 26.79
CA LYS A 13 -8.40 0.05 26.32
C LYS A 13 -9.60 -0.60 25.65
N PHE A 14 -9.52 -0.78 24.34
CA PHE A 14 -10.49 -1.58 23.59
C PHE A 14 -10.07 -3.04 23.63
N GLN A 15 -10.95 -3.89 24.18
CA GLN A 15 -10.80 -5.35 24.12
C GLN A 15 -11.82 -5.92 23.15
N ALA A 16 -11.33 -6.62 22.13
CA ALA A 16 -12.15 -7.38 21.20
C ALA A 16 -11.68 -8.83 21.17
N ASP A 17 -12.61 -9.78 21.26
CA ASP A 17 -12.31 -11.19 21.05
C ASP A 17 -12.33 -11.46 19.55
N ALA A 18 -11.16 -11.74 18.98
CA ALA A 18 -11.02 -12.17 17.60
C ALA A 18 -10.19 -13.46 17.53
N GLU A 19 -10.64 -14.40 16.72
CA GLU A 19 -9.89 -15.62 16.44
C GLU A 19 -8.85 -15.30 15.36
N ILE A 20 -7.61 -15.04 15.79
CA ILE A 20 -6.47 -14.81 14.89
C ILE A 20 -5.66 -16.10 14.81
N SER A 21 -5.40 -16.56 13.59
CA SER A 21 -4.60 -17.76 13.33
C SER A 21 -3.10 -17.47 13.44
N ASP A 22 -2.32 -18.48 13.81
CA ASP A 22 -0.86 -18.37 13.89
C ASP A 22 -0.23 -18.06 12.51
N ASP A 23 -0.83 -18.57 11.43
CA ASP A 23 -0.43 -18.26 10.05
C ASP A 23 -0.58 -16.75 9.74
N PHE A 24 -1.66 -16.13 10.22
CA PHE A 24 -1.84 -14.69 10.09
C PHE A 24 -0.73 -13.93 10.83
N ILE A 25 -0.40 -14.34 12.06
CA ILE A 25 0.68 -13.72 12.86
C ILE A 25 2.03 -13.82 12.15
N GLN A 26 2.32 -14.98 11.56
CA GLN A 26 3.53 -15.21 10.79
C GLN A 26 3.59 -14.26 9.57
N SER A 27 2.52 -14.20 8.78
CA SER A 27 2.46 -13.33 7.59
C SER A 27 2.59 -11.83 7.94
N MET A 28 2.06 -11.41 9.09
CA MET A 28 2.16 -10.03 9.57
C MET A 28 3.56 -9.67 10.08
N SER A 29 4.39 -10.67 10.39
CA SER A 29 5.77 -10.49 10.86
C SER A 29 6.79 -10.43 9.71
N GLU A 30 6.39 -10.80 8.50
CA GLU A 30 7.23 -10.69 7.30
C GLU A 30 7.23 -9.26 6.73
N PHE A 31 8.42 -8.68 6.56
CA PHE A 31 8.59 -7.34 5.99
C PHE A 31 9.52 -7.38 4.77
N LYS A 32 9.10 -6.78 3.65
CA LYS A 32 9.92 -6.65 2.43
C LYS A 32 10.94 -5.51 2.53
N VAL A 33 10.58 -4.42 3.22
CA VAL A 33 11.43 -3.25 3.46
C VAL A 33 11.96 -3.29 4.89
N SER A 34 13.22 -2.93 5.11
CA SER A 34 13.86 -2.88 6.44
C SER A 34 13.47 -1.66 7.26
N ASP A 35 13.56 -1.74 8.60
CA ASP A 35 13.12 -0.67 9.50
C ASP A 35 13.76 0.69 9.17
N ILE A 36 15.07 0.68 8.97
CA ILE A 36 15.87 1.83 8.53
C ILE A 36 15.41 2.33 7.15
N GLY A 37 15.06 1.42 6.24
CA GLY A 37 14.62 1.73 4.89
C GLY A 37 13.35 2.57 4.84
N VAL A 38 12.33 2.25 5.65
CA VAL A 38 11.11 3.07 5.73
C VAL A 38 11.37 4.40 6.41
N LYS A 39 12.19 4.43 7.48
CA LYS A 39 12.53 5.69 8.12
C LYS A 39 13.17 6.65 7.12
N LYS A 40 14.16 6.17 6.38
CA LYS A 40 14.80 6.91 5.29
C LYS A 40 13.80 7.32 4.20
N LEU A 41 12.91 6.41 3.80
CA LEU A 41 11.89 6.71 2.80
C LEU A 41 10.96 7.85 3.24
N ILE A 42 10.52 7.87 4.50
CA ILE A 42 9.71 8.97 5.05
C ILE A 42 10.52 10.26 5.10
N ASP A 43 11.78 10.19 5.53
CA ASP A 43 12.66 11.35 5.67
C ASP A 43 12.98 12.00 4.31
N ASP A 44 13.10 11.20 3.25
CA ASP A 44 13.39 11.65 1.88
C ASP A 44 12.17 12.27 1.17
N LEU A 45 10.95 12.15 1.71
CA LEU A 45 9.74 12.76 1.11
C LEU A 45 9.79 14.30 1.21
N HIS A 46 9.36 14.99 0.15
CA HIS A 46 9.15 16.44 0.17
C HIS A 46 7.80 16.81 0.81
N LEU A 47 7.69 16.58 2.12
CA LEU A 47 6.50 16.87 2.94
C LEU A 47 6.86 17.77 4.13
N SER A 48 5.84 18.39 4.74
CA SER A 48 6.00 19.15 5.98
C SER A 48 6.45 18.25 7.14
N ALA A 49 7.03 18.87 8.18
CA ALA A 49 7.44 18.14 9.39
C ALA A 49 6.26 17.41 10.06
N ASP A 50 5.08 18.03 10.08
CA ASP A 50 3.88 17.42 10.67
C ASP A 50 3.42 16.18 9.89
N ALA A 51 3.42 16.25 8.56
CA ALA A 51 3.08 15.11 7.71
C ALA A 51 4.10 13.95 7.87
N LYS A 52 5.41 14.27 7.95
CA LYS A 52 6.44 13.27 8.25
C LYS A 52 6.25 12.67 9.63
N SER A 53 5.94 13.49 10.64
CA SER A 53 5.67 13.05 12.01
C SER A 53 4.48 12.09 12.06
N ALA A 54 3.41 12.39 11.32
CA ALA A 54 2.25 11.50 11.18
C ALA A 54 2.63 10.16 10.52
N LEU A 55 3.47 10.16 9.49
CA LEU A 55 3.96 8.92 8.87
C LEU A 55 4.87 8.11 9.82
N HIS A 56 5.71 8.78 10.61
CA HIS A 56 6.52 8.13 11.65
C HIS A 56 5.64 7.52 12.75
N ALA A 57 4.61 8.25 13.20
CA ALA A 57 3.61 7.74 14.15
C ALA A 57 2.85 6.54 13.57
N LEU A 58 2.43 6.61 12.30
CA LEU A 58 1.83 5.47 11.62
C LEU A 58 2.80 4.28 11.58
N SER A 59 4.06 4.47 11.18
CA SER A 59 5.04 3.38 11.08
C SER A 59 5.32 2.66 12.41
N SER A 60 5.10 3.34 13.53
CA SER A 60 5.29 2.82 14.89
C SER A 60 4.01 2.26 15.51
N ALA A 61 2.86 2.36 14.84
CA ALA A 61 1.60 1.80 15.33
C ALA A 61 1.68 0.27 15.44
N THR A 62 1.36 -0.25 16.63
CA THR A 62 1.37 -1.68 16.94
C THR A 62 0.06 -2.13 17.57
N ILE A 63 -0.28 -3.41 17.42
CA ILE A 63 -1.44 -4.06 18.05
C ILE A 63 -0.92 -5.26 18.84
N ARG A 64 -1.41 -5.45 20.07
CA ARG A 64 -1.11 -6.62 20.89
C ARG A 64 -2.22 -7.66 20.75
N THR A 65 -1.85 -8.88 20.36
CA THR A 65 -2.75 -10.03 20.23
C THR A 65 -2.18 -11.16 21.09
N GLY A 66 -2.79 -11.44 22.25
CA GLY A 66 -2.23 -12.38 23.22
C GLY A 66 -0.79 -12.01 23.63
N ASP A 67 0.15 -12.91 23.35
CA ASP A 67 1.58 -12.75 23.64
C ASP A 67 2.39 -12.11 22.50
N TYR A 68 1.75 -11.86 21.35
CA TYR A 68 2.40 -11.30 20.17
C TYR A 68 2.15 -9.79 20.04
N ILE A 69 3.17 -9.06 19.61
CA ILE A 69 3.10 -7.64 19.24
C ILE A 69 3.24 -7.53 17.72
N LEU A 70 2.18 -7.11 17.05
CA LEU A 70 2.15 -6.94 15.60
C LEU A 70 2.40 -5.48 15.23
N LYS A 71 3.42 -5.22 14.40
CA LYS A 71 3.70 -3.88 13.88
C LYS A 71 2.78 -3.54 12.70
N ILE A 72 1.51 -3.24 12.97
CA ILE A 72 0.49 -3.06 11.93
C ILE A 72 0.78 -1.87 11.00
N GLY A 73 1.16 -0.73 11.55
CA GLY A 73 1.38 0.46 10.74
C GLY A 73 2.64 0.34 9.89
N ARG A 74 3.63 -0.41 10.40
CA ARG A 74 4.77 -0.86 9.61
C ARG A 74 4.35 -1.72 8.42
N LYS A 75 3.49 -2.72 8.65
CA LYS A 75 3.01 -3.62 7.59
C LYS A 75 2.23 -2.86 6.51
N ILE A 76 1.44 -1.86 6.90
CA ILE A 76 0.73 -0.98 5.95
C ILE A 76 1.73 -0.27 5.03
N ILE A 77 2.77 0.38 5.59
CA ILE A 77 3.77 1.08 4.77
C ILE A 77 4.52 0.09 3.87
N ASP A 78 4.88 -1.08 4.39
CA ASP A 78 5.54 -2.14 3.61
C ASP A 78 4.68 -2.60 2.41
N PHE A 79 3.39 -2.76 2.63
CA PHE A 79 2.43 -3.10 1.58
C PHE A 79 2.31 -1.98 0.55
N VAL A 80 2.16 -0.72 0.98
CA VAL A 80 2.13 0.43 0.07
C VAL A 80 3.40 0.47 -0.78
N CYS A 81 4.58 0.38 -0.17
CA CYS A 81 5.85 0.35 -0.92
C CYS A 81 5.92 -0.83 -1.91
N SER A 82 5.34 -1.98 -1.56
CA SER A 82 5.28 -3.14 -2.45
C SER A 82 4.38 -2.89 -3.65
N ILE A 83 3.20 -2.30 -3.45
CA ILE A 83 2.29 -1.96 -4.55
C ILE A 83 2.94 -0.97 -5.53
N PHE A 84 3.60 0.09 -5.01
CA PHE A 84 4.29 1.06 -5.87
C PHE A 84 5.44 0.44 -6.68
N LYS A 85 6.10 -0.59 -6.16
CA LYS A 85 7.20 -1.29 -6.87
C LYS A 85 6.68 -2.34 -7.85
N GLU A 86 5.66 -3.09 -7.45
CA GLU A 86 5.16 -4.23 -8.23
C GLU A 86 4.18 -3.81 -9.31
N TYR A 87 3.43 -2.72 -9.09
CA TYR A 87 2.36 -2.23 -9.96
C TYR A 87 2.52 -0.72 -10.24
N PRO A 88 3.59 -0.32 -10.96
CA PRO A 88 3.89 1.08 -11.22
C PRO A 88 2.83 1.76 -12.10
N THR A 89 2.25 1.06 -13.08
CA THR A 89 1.25 1.69 -13.95
C THR A 89 -0.11 1.82 -13.26
N ALA A 90 -0.50 0.88 -12.39
CA ALA A 90 -1.65 1.02 -11.50
C ALA A 90 -1.51 2.22 -10.56
N SER A 91 -0.34 2.37 -9.95
CA SER A 91 -0.05 3.48 -9.04
C SER A 91 -0.08 4.83 -9.77
N PHE A 92 0.51 4.89 -10.96
CA PHE A 92 0.42 6.07 -11.83
C PHE A 92 -1.02 6.37 -12.24
N GLY A 93 -1.77 5.35 -12.67
CA GLY A 93 -3.17 5.48 -13.07
C GLY A 93 -4.04 6.01 -11.93
N MET A 94 -3.85 5.52 -10.70
CA MET A 94 -4.53 6.05 -9.51
C MET A 94 -4.26 7.55 -9.32
N VAL A 95 -2.98 7.97 -9.36
CA VAL A 95 -2.59 9.38 -9.19
C VAL A 95 -3.12 10.24 -10.33
N PHE A 96 -3.04 9.76 -11.56
CA PHE A 96 -3.59 10.44 -12.73
C PHE A 96 -5.12 10.61 -12.60
N GLY A 97 -5.83 9.56 -12.19
CA GLY A 97 -7.25 9.61 -11.90
C GLY A 97 -7.61 10.61 -10.80
N ALA A 98 -6.77 10.72 -9.75
CA ALA A 98 -6.93 11.72 -8.70
C ALA A 98 -6.77 13.15 -9.23
N ILE A 99 -5.75 13.39 -10.08
CA ILE A 99 -5.52 14.70 -10.71
C ILE A 99 -6.71 15.07 -11.61
N VAL A 100 -7.15 14.15 -12.47
CA VAL A 100 -8.32 14.37 -13.35
C VAL A 100 -9.58 14.63 -12.53
N GLY A 101 -9.83 13.82 -11.49
CA GLY A 101 -10.96 14.01 -10.57
C GLY A 101 -10.93 15.38 -9.90
N PHE A 102 -9.76 15.80 -9.42
CA PHE A 102 -9.55 17.11 -8.80
C PHE A 102 -9.83 18.26 -9.79
N LEU A 103 -9.34 18.17 -11.03
CA LEU A 103 -9.63 19.15 -12.08
C LEU A 103 -11.13 19.29 -12.35
N ILE A 104 -11.87 18.17 -12.41
CA ILE A 104 -13.32 18.18 -12.63
C ILE A 104 -14.04 18.83 -11.44
N THR A 105 -13.61 18.52 -10.22
CA THR A 105 -14.22 19.12 -9.01
C THR A 105 -14.00 20.63 -8.91
N SER A 106 -13.02 21.19 -9.63
CA SER A 106 -12.73 22.62 -9.64
C SER A 106 -13.70 23.45 -10.51
N ILE A 107 -14.59 22.81 -11.28
CA ILE A 107 -15.57 23.51 -12.11
C ILE A 107 -16.70 24.07 -11.21
N PRO A 108 -16.99 25.39 -11.24
CA PRO A 108 -18.08 25.97 -10.46
C PRO A 108 -19.42 25.30 -10.76
N ILE A 109 -20.23 25.07 -9.73
CA ILE A 109 -21.56 24.41 -9.78
C ILE A 109 -21.46 22.91 -10.12
N LEU A 110 -20.90 22.54 -11.28
CA LEU A 110 -20.78 21.15 -11.74
C LEU A 110 -19.87 20.31 -10.83
N GLY A 111 -18.74 20.86 -10.43
CA GLY A 111 -17.78 20.20 -9.55
C GLY A 111 -18.32 19.93 -8.14
N VAL A 112 -19.22 20.79 -7.64
CA VAL A 112 -19.84 20.58 -6.31
C VAL A 112 -20.86 19.45 -6.35
N VAL A 113 -21.66 19.38 -7.41
CA VAL A 113 -22.72 18.38 -7.55
C VAL A 113 -22.16 17.02 -7.95
N LEU A 114 -21.26 16.99 -8.93
CA LEU A 114 -20.75 15.75 -9.53
C LEU A 114 -19.40 15.32 -8.94
N GLY A 115 -18.62 16.23 -8.37
CA GLY A 115 -17.28 15.96 -7.86
C GLY A 115 -17.19 14.80 -6.86
N PRO A 116 -18.09 14.71 -5.86
CA PRO A 116 -18.10 13.61 -4.89
C PRO A 116 -18.29 12.22 -5.52
N ILE A 117 -18.86 12.16 -6.73
CA ILE A 117 -19.11 10.91 -7.46
C ILE A 117 -18.00 10.68 -8.50
N VAL A 118 -17.63 11.71 -9.26
CA VAL A 118 -16.70 11.59 -10.39
C VAL A 118 -15.26 11.39 -9.94
N ALA A 119 -14.81 12.07 -8.88
CA ALA A 119 -13.44 11.93 -8.38
C ALA A 119 -13.09 10.49 -7.94
N PRO A 120 -13.89 9.80 -7.09
CA PRO A 120 -13.57 8.42 -6.71
C PRO A 120 -13.67 7.47 -7.91
N ILE A 121 -14.59 7.70 -8.85
CA ILE A 121 -14.67 6.90 -10.10
C ILE A 121 -13.41 7.11 -10.94
N ALA A 122 -12.93 8.34 -11.11
CA ALA A 122 -11.73 8.62 -11.89
C ALA A 122 -10.49 7.94 -11.29
N ILE A 123 -10.33 8.00 -9.96
CA ILE A 123 -9.27 7.30 -9.23
C ILE A 123 -9.37 5.78 -9.44
N ALA A 124 -10.56 5.22 -9.24
CA ALA A 124 -10.79 3.78 -9.37
C ALA A 124 -10.54 3.28 -10.81
N LEU A 125 -11.03 4.02 -11.81
CA LEU A 125 -10.80 3.71 -13.22
C LEU A 125 -9.31 3.76 -13.56
N GLY A 126 -8.61 4.81 -13.12
CA GLY A 126 -7.16 4.93 -13.32
C GLY A 126 -6.39 3.74 -12.71
N LEU A 127 -6.75 3.34 -11.49
CA LEU A 127 -6.17 2.16 -10.83
C LEU A 127 -6.45 0.87 -11.61
N ILE A 128 -7.70 0.63 -12.02
CA ILE A 128 -8.10 -0.60 -12.72
C ILE A 128 -7.40 -0.71 -14.06
N LEU A 129 -7.36 0.39 -14.84
CA LEU A 129 -6.71 0.41 -16.14
C LEU A 129 -5.20 0.22 -16.00
N GLY A 130 -4.55 0.89 -15.05
CA GLY A 130 -3.12 0.66 -14.81
C GLY A 130 -2.83 -0.76 -14.31
N LEU A 131 -3.67 -1.31 -13.44
CA LEU A 131 -3.50 -2.68 -12.95
C LEU A 131 -3.60 -3.71 -14.09
N HIS A 132 -4.50 -3.49 -15.05
CA HIS A 132 -4.65 -4.34 -16.22
C HIS A 132 -3.37 -4.37 -17.06
N GLU A 133 -2.75 -3.21 -17.25
CA GLU A 133 -1.48 -3.06 -17.97
C GLU A 133 -0.32 -3.72 -17.23
N ASP A 134 -0.18 -3.51 -15.92
CA ASP A 134 0.84 -4.20 -15.10
C ASP A 134 0.69 -5.73 -15.16
N ILE A 135 -0.54 -6.25 -15.17
CA ILE A 135 -0.80 -7.70 -15.28
C ILE A 135 -0.36 -8.24 -16.65
N LYS A 136 -0.65 -7.51 -17.74
CA LYS A 136 -0.20 -7.89 -19.09
C LYS A 136 1.32 -7.92 -19.18
N ASP A 137 1.99 -6.89 -18.67
CA ASP A 137 3.44 -6.77 -18.72
C ASP A 137 4.10 -7.91 -17.93
N LYS A 138 3.62 -8.21 -16.73
CA LYS A 138 4.10 -9.37 -15.95
C LYS A 138 3.85 -10.71 -16.65
N ALA A 139 2.71 -10.85 -17.32
CA ALA A 139 2.41 -12.07 -18.08
C ALA A 139 3.36 -12.23 -19.29
N LEU A 140 3.74 -11.13 -19.94
CA LEU A 140 4.73 -11.10 -21.00
C LEU A 140 6.12 -11.46 -20.47
N GLU A 141 6.54 -10.83 -19.37
CA GLU A 141 7.82 -11.07 -18.70
C GLU A 141 7.99 -12.55 -18.34
N ARG A 142 6.94 -13.17 -17.76
CA ARG A 142 6.94 -14.61 -17.43
C ARG A 142 7.13 -15.48 -18.67
N LYS A 143 6.45 -15.17 -19.78
CA LYS A 143 6.62 -15.91 -21.04
C LYS A 143 8.03 -15.78 -21.60
N ILE A 144 8.62 -14.59 -21.54
CA ILE A 144 9.99 -14.35 -21.97
C ILE A 144 10.97 -15.16 -21.11
N ALA A 145 10.78 -15.16 -19.78
CA ALA A 145 11.60 -15.93 -18.85
C ALA A 145 11.50 -17.45 -19.09
N GLU A 146 10.29 -17.98 -19.30
CA GLU A 146 10.06 -19.38 -19.64
C GLU A 146 10.75 -19.79 -20.95
N ILE A 147 10.67 -18.94 -21.97
CA ILE A 147 11.35 -19.18 -23.24
C ILE A 147 12.87 -19.16 -23.04
N ASN A 148 13.40 -18.14 -22.35
CA ASN A 148 14.83 -18.03 -22.08
C ASN A 148 15.37 -19.25 -21.29
N ALA A 149 14.62 -19.74 -20.30
CA ALA A 149 14.97 -20.95 -19.55
C ALA A 149 15.04 -22.21 -20.43
N LYS A 150 14.27 -22.29 -21.52
CA LYS A 150 14.38 -23.38 -22.49
C LYS A 150 15.64 -23.28 -23.36
N PHE A 151 16.13 -22.06 -23.60
CA PHE A 151 17.36 -21.82 -24.35
C PHE A 151 18.62 -21.83 -23.47
N SER A 152 18.50 -21.73 -22.13
CA SER A 152 19.68 -21.77 -21.24
C SER A 152 20.40 -23.11 -21.24
N THR A 153 19.73 -24.20 -21.65
CA THR A 153 20.34 -25.51 -21.88
C THR A 153 21.20 -25.55 -23.15
N LEU A 154 21.03 -24.58 -24.06
CA LEU A 154 21.81 -24.42 -25.30
C LEU A 154 22.96 -23.42 -25.15
N LYS A 155 23.11 -22.78 -23.98
CA LYS A 155 24.36 -22.10 -23.64
C LYS A 155 25.43 -23.16 -23.38
N THR A 156 26.09 -23.58 -24.46
CA THR A 156 27.38 -24.29 -24.38
C THR A 156 28.35 -23.43 -23.56
N GLN A 157 29.10 -24.10 -22.69
CA GLN A 157 30.11 -23.51 -21.80
C GLN A 157 31.07 -22.56 -22.52
#